data_AF-A0A5K1ASV1-F1
#
_entry.id   AF-A0A5K1ASV1-F1
#
_cell.length_a   1.000
_cell.length_b   1.000
_cell.length_c   1.000
_cell.angle_alpha   90.00
_cell.angle_beta   90.00
_cell.angle_gamma   90.00
#
_symmetry.space_group_name_H-M   'P 1'
#
loop_
_entity.id
_entity.type
_entity.pdbx_description
1 polymer ?
#
loop_
_entity_poly.entity_id
_entity_poly.type
_entity_poly.pdbx_seq_one_letter_code
_entity_poly.pdbx_strand_id
1 'polypeptide(L)'
;HPLRFGNMGSKKMDIDIGHKISETDDLEENHQMDAVEASECGLKTSSSALSKYDLSKEELHKFLKDATVSFFNEWGLISHQLNSFNEFVDHGIHKLFDSLGEFQVSPDYNPSRKTFGGWRSAVVKFGNVRIDKPSFCDEQGNTWPLTPSQARLQNLSYSSRIHAEIN
;
A
#
# COMPACT_ATOMS: atom_id res chain seq x y z
N HIS A 1 -14.82 26.14 -22.59
CA HIS A 1 -14.75 24.74 -23.08
C HIS A 1 -14.58 23.80 -21.89
N PRO A 2 -15.48 22.84 -21.62
CA PRO A 2 -15.26 21.88 -20.55
C PRO A 2 -14.53 20.64 -21.09
N LEU A 3 -13.41 20.28 -20.47
CA LEU A 3 -12.67 19.05 -20.75
C LEU A 3 -13.40 17.86 -20.12
N ARG A 4 -13.91 16.96 -20.96
CA ARG A 4 -14.45 15.66 -20.56
C ARG A 4 -13.31 14.79 -20.02
N PHE A 5 -13.33 14.47 -18.74
CA PHE A 5 -12.45 13.45 -18.17
C PHE A 5 -13.14 12.08 -18.28
N GLY A 6 -12.54 11.22 -19.11
CA GLY A 6 -12.98 9.86 -19.35
C GLY A 6 -12.91 9.00 -18.08
N ASN A 7 -13.89 8.12 -17.97
CA ASN A 7 -13.99 7.09 -16.95
C ASN A 7 -12.72 6.21 -16.97
N MET A 8 -11.85 6.33 -15.97
CA MET A 8 -10.73 5.42 -15.81
C MET A 8 -11.21 4.17 -15.08
N GLY A 9 -11.60 3.17 -15.88
CA GLY A 9 -11.78 1.82 -15.40
C GLY A 9 -10.56 1.34 -14.61
N SER A 10 -10.84 0.55 -13.59
CA SER A 10 -9.87 -0.24 -12.84
C SER A 10 -8.91 -0.93 -13.81
N LYS A 11 -7.67 -0.42 -13.92
CA LYS A 11 -6.63 -1.03 -14.72
C LYS A 11 -6.21 -2.33 -14.03
N LYS A 12 -6.71 -3.45 -14.55
CA LYS A 12 -6.02 -4.73 -14.39
C LYS A 12 -4.61 -4.56 -14.95
N MET A 13 -3.60 -4.97 -14.19
CA MET A 13 -2.25 -5.08 -14.74
C MET A 13 -2.18 -6.36 -15.55
N ASP A 14 -2.20 -6.21 -16.87
CA ASP A 14 -1.92 -7.31 -17.80
C ASP A 14 -0.41 -7.61 -17.70
N ILE A 15 -0.07 -8.75 -17.11
CA ILE A 15 1.31 -9.27 -17.11
C ILE A 15 1.54 -9.93 -18.46
N ASP A 16 2.05 -9.14 -19.42
CA ASP A 16 2.40 -9.65 -20.74
C ASP A 16 3.77 -10.35 -20.69
N ILE A 17 3.77 -11.68 -20.55
CA ILE A 17 4.96 -12.52 -20.69
C ILE A 17 5.09 -12.91 -22.18
N GLY A 18 5.11 -11.89 -23.04
CA GLY A 18 5.27 -12.00 -24.48
C GLY A 18 6.74 -11.98 -24.87
N HIS A 19 7.32 -13.18 -25.02
CA HIS A 19 8.38 -13.51 -25.97
C HIS A 19 9.68 -12.66 -25.96
N LYS A 20 10.66 -13.10 -25.16
CA LYS A 20 12.07 -13.26 -25.58
C LYS A 20 12.74 -14.32 -24.70
N ILE A 21 12.58 -15.58 -25.08
CA ILE A 21 13.63 -16.56 -24.87
C ILE A 21 14.02 -16.92 -26.31
N SER A 22 15.01 -16.20 -26.82
CA SER A 22 15.57 -16.45 -28.15
C SER A 22 16.12 -17.87 -28.19
N GLU A 23 15.98 -18.47 -29.36
CA GLU A 23 16.51 -19.77 -29.76
C GLU A 23 17.89 -20.04 -29.17
N THR A 24 18.05 -21.25 -28.65
CA THR A 24 19.33 -21.83 -28.27
C THR A 24 20.17 -22.04 -29.52
N ASP A 25 21.23 -21.26 -29.70
CA ASP A 25 22.34 -21.64 -30.56
C ASP A 25 23.10 -22.81 -29.89
N ASP A 26 23.36 -23.82 -30.70
CA ASP A 26 24.12 -25.02 -30.37
C ASP A 26 25.50 -24.67 -29.79
N LEU A 27 25.72 -24.99 -28.50
CA LEU A 27 27.05 -25.13 -27.94
C LEU A 27 27.08 -26.37 -27.04
N GLU A 28 27.70 -27.43 -27.56
CA GLU A 28 28.20 -28.54 -26.74
C GLU A 28 29.25 -27.99 -25.76
N GLU A 29 28.87 -27.79 -24.49
CA GLU A 29 29.83 -27.59 -23.40
C GLU A 29 29.86 -28.84 -22.50
N ASN A 30 30.88 -29.66 -22.73
CA ASN A 30 31.42 -30.61 -21.77
C ASN A 30 31.95 -29.85 -20.56
N HIS A 31 31.14 -29.59 -19.52
CA HIS A 31 31.66 -29.14 -18.23
C HIS A 31 31.15 -30.05 -17.09
N GLN A 32 32.12 -30.69 -16.45
CA GLN A 32 32.05 -31.43 -15.20
C GLN A 32 31.17 -30.68 -14.19
N MET A 33 30.09 -31.30 -13.72
CA MET A 33 29.28 -30.70 -12.65
C MET A 33 30.06 -30.75 -11.33
N ASP A 34 30.64 -29.62 -10.93
CA ASP A 34 31.03 -29.40 -9.54
C ASP A 34 29.76 -29.18 -8.70
N ALA A 35 29.68 -29.91 -7.60
CA ALA A 35 28.56 -29.89 -6.67
C ALA A 35 28.44 -28.52 -6.00
N VAL A 36 27.46 -27.72 -6.41
CA VAL A 36 26.98 -26.58 -5.63
C VAL A 36 25.96 -27.09 -4.61
N GLU A 37 26.40 -27.09 -3.36
CA GLU A 37 25.64 -27.50 -2.18
C GLU A 37 24.47 -26.52 -1.96
N ALA A 38 23.29 -26.90 -2.47
CA ALA A 38 22.05 -26.21 -2.15
C ALA A 38 21.69 -26.51 -0.69
N SER A 39 21.62 -25.46 0.12
CA SER A 39 21.12 -25.49 1.49
C SER A 39 19.78 -26.24 1.55
N GLU A 40 19.78 -27.30 2.34
CA GLU A 40 18.67 -28.21 2.57
C GLU A 40 17.51 -27.48 3.28
N CYS A 41 16.58 -26.92 2.52
CA CYS A 41 15.24 -26.65 3.04
C CYS A 41 14.51 -27.98 3.08
N GLY A 42 14.59 -28.65 4.23
CA GLY A 42 14.10 -30.00 4.49
C GLY A 42 12.58 -30.17 4.34
N LEU A 43 12.11 -30.27 3.11
CA LEU A 43 10.84 -30.89 2.77
C LEU A 43 11.13 -32.30 2.28
N LYS A 44 11.00 -33.29 3.18
CA LYS A 44 11.00 -34.72 2.80
C LYS A 44 9.69 -35.03 2.08
N THR A 45 9.58 -34.60 0.83
CA THR A 45 8.51 -35.08 -0.06
C THR A 45 8.79 -36.55 -0.34
N SER A 46 7.98 -37.41 0.27
CA SER A 46 7.95 -38.84 -0.02
C SER A 46 7.77 -39.05 -1.52
N SER A 47 8.77 -39.66 -2.15
CA SER A 47 8.86 -39.96 -3.58
C SER A 47 7.72 -40.82 -4.15
N SER A 48 6.80 -41.32 -3.31
CA SER A 48 5.69 -42.19 -3.73
C SER A 48 4.47 -41.45 -4.29
N ALA A 49 4.34 -40.14 -4.08
CA ALA A 49 3.19 -39.37 -4.57
C ALA A 49 3.39 -38.83 -6.00
N LEU A 50 4.64 -38.71 -6.46
CA LEU A 50 4.97 -38.16 -7.78
C LEU A 50 4.90 -39.19 -8.91
N SER A 51 4.96 -40.49 -8.62
CA SER A 51 4.84 -41.55 -9.63
C SER A 51 3.43 -41.74 -10.20
N LYS A 52 2.43 -41.03 -9.67
CA LYS A 52 1.03 -41.08 -10.13
C LYS A 52 0.73 -40.19 -11.33
N TYR A 53 1.59 -39.22 -11.62
CA TYR A 53 1.38 -38.25 -12.67
C TYR A 53 2.61 -38.27 -13.58
N ASP A 54 2.47 -38.90 -14.75
CA ASP A 54 3.45 -38.84 -15.83
C ASP A 54 3.32 -37.48 -16.53
N LEU A 55 3.70 -36.43 -15.81
CA LEU A 55 3.70 -35.07 -16.34
C LEU A 55 5.09 -34.80 -16.91
N SER A 56 5.11 -34.39 -18.17
CA SER A 56 6.35 -33.89 -18.77
C SER A 56 6.83 -32.64 -18.02
N LYS A 57 8.14 -32.39 -18.07
CA LYS A 57 8.74 -31.17 -17.49
C LYS A 57 8.06 -29.90 -18.01
N GLU A 58 7.61 -29.90 -19.27
CA GLU A 58 6.93 -28.78 -19.91
C GLU A 58 5.53 -28.54 -19.34
N GLU A 59 4.76 -29.60 -19.10
CA GLU A 59 3.41 -29.51 -18.51
C GLU A 59 3.47 -29.04 -17.05
N LEU A 60 4.45 -29.53 -16.28
CA LEU A 60 4.66 -29.09 -14.90
C LEU A 60 5.03 -27.60 -14.86
N HIS A 61 5.95 -27.16 -15.73
CA HIS A 61 6.36 -25.76 -15.80
C HIS A 61 5.19 -24.85 -16.21
N LYS A 62 4.38 -25.29 -17.17
CA LYS A 62 3.16 -24.58 -17.57
C LYS A 62 2.17 -24.48 -16.41
N PHE A 63 1.89 -25.58 -15.72
CA PHE A 63 0.98 -25.59 -14.58
C PHE A 63 1.44 -24.64 -13.47
N LEU A 64 2.73 -24.69 -13.11
CA LEU A 64 3.27 -23.82 -12.07
C LEU A 64 3.18 -22.34 -12.48
N LYS A 65 3.47 -22.01 -13.75
CA LYS A 65 3.31 -20.66 -14.28
C LYS A 65 1.85 -20.20 -14.20
N ASP A 66 0.91 -21.03 -14.65
CA ASP A 66 -0.52 -20.72 -14.65
C ASP A 66 -1.05 -20.54 -13.21
N ALA A 67 -0.64 -21.41 -12.28
CA ALA A 67 -0.99 -21.32 -10.87
C ALA A 67 -0.42 -20.05 -10.22
N THR A 68 0.83 -19.72 -10.52
CA THR A 68 1.50 -18.51 -10.01
C THR A 68 0.85 -17.23 -10.53
N VAL A 69 0.54 -17.17 -11.83
CA VAL A 69 -0.18 -16.04 -12.44
C VAL A 69 -1.58 -15.92 -11.85
N SER A 70 -2.29 -17.04 -11.67
CA SER A 70 -3.62 -17.04 -11.03
C SER A 70 -3.57 -16.53 -9.60
N PHE A 71 -2.55 -16.93 -8.83
CA PHE A 71 -2.33 -16.45 -7.47
C PHE A 71 -2.10 -14.93 -7.43
N PHE A 72 -1.23 -14.40 -8.30
CA PHE A 72 -0.97 -12.95 -8.33
C PHE A 72 -2.12 -12.14 -8.93
N ASN A 73 -2.94 -12.72 -9.81
CA ASN A 73 -4.14 -12.05 -10.31
C ASN A 73 -5.20 -11.88 -9.20
N GLU A 74 -5.30 -12.84 -8.29
CA GLU A 74 -6.25 -12.77 -7.17
C GLU A 74 -5.74 -11.88 -6.04
N TRP A 75 -4.50 -12.09 -5.60
CA TRP A 75 -3.98 -11.45 -4.40
C TRP A 75 -3.17 -10.19 -4.70
N GLY A 76 -2.62 -10.02 -5.90
CA GLY A 76 -1.69 -8.94 -6.23
C GLY A 76 -0.33 -9.07 -5.53
N LEU A 77 0.71 -8.48 -6.12
CA LEU A 77 2.08 -8.53 -5.60
C LEU A 77 2.28 -7.68 -4.32
N ILE A 78 1.47 -6.65 -4.12
CA ILE A 78 1.68 -5.60 -3.11
C ILE A 78 0.49 -5.51 -2.13
N SER A 79 -0.39 -6.51 -2.11
CA SER A 79 -1.60 -6.50 -1.28
C SER A 79 -1.32 -6.30 0.20
N HIS A 80 -0.26 -6.89 0.75
CA HIS A 80 0.08 -6.69 2.16
C HIS A 80 0.28 -5.21 2.52
N GLN A 81 0.91 -4.43 1.64
CA GLN A 81 1.14 -3.00 1.87
C GLN A 81 -0.18 -2.22 1.76
N LEU A 82 -1.00 -2.54 0.76
CA LEU A 82 -2.29 -1.89 0.58
C LEU A 82 -3.26 -2.22 1.73
N ASN A 83 -3.27 -3.47 2.18
CA ASN A 83 -4.11 -3.92 3.29
C ASN A 83 -3.68 -3.30 4.60
N SER A 84 -2.37 -3.22 4.87
CA SER A 84 -1.83 -2.53 6.05
C SER A 84 -2.19 -1.04 6.04
N PHE A 85 -2.04 -0.38 4.89
CA PHE A 85 -2.43 1.02 4.73
C PHE A 85 -3.94 1.23 4.95
N ASN A 86 -4.79 0.41 4.32
CA ASN A 86 -6.24 0.52 4.48
C ASN A 86 -6.65 0.29 5.94
N GLU A 87 -6.12 -0.75 6.60
CA GLU A 87 -6.39 -1.01 8.02
C GLU A 87 -5.95 0.17 8.91
N PHE A 88 -4.81 0.78 8.60
CA PHE A 88 -4.36 1.97 9.31
C PHE A 88 -5.28 3.17 9.10
N VAL A 89 -5.73 3.42 7.87
CA VAL A 89 -6.62 4.54 7.54
C VAL A 89 -8.02 4.35 8.12
N ASP A 90 -8.56 3.14 8.05
CA ASP A 90 -9.94 2.83 8.46
C ASP A 90 -10.08 2.66 9.97
N HIS A 91 -9.06 2.13 10.64
CA HIS A 91 -9.12 1.83 12.08
C HIS A 91 -7.96 2.40 12.88
N GLY A 92 -6.75 2.40 12.33
CA GLY A 92 -5.53 2.83 13.04
C GLY A 92 -5.58 4.30 13.46
N ILE A 93 -6.05 5.18 12.58
CA ILE A 93 -6.14 6.62 12.86
C ILE A 93 -7.14 6.91 13.98
N HIS A 94 -8.34 6.31 13.94
CA HIS A 94 -9.33 6.49 15.01
C HIS A 94 -8.80 5.99 16.35
N LYS A 95 -8.20 4.79 16.38
CA LYS A 95 -7.56 4.24 17.59
C LYS A 95 -6.45 5.15 18.13
N LEU A 96 -5.67 5.78 17.24
CA LEU A 96 -4.62 6.73 17.64
C LEU A 96 -5.22 7.95 18.33
N PHE A 97 -6.26 8.56 17.78
CA PHE A 97 -6.92 9.73 18.37
C PHE A 97 -7.63 9.39 19.69
N ASP A 98 -8.28 8.22 19.78
CA ASP A 98 -8.88 7.74 21.02
C ASP A 98 -7.83 7.54 22.12
N SER A 99 -6.62 7.10 21.75
CA SER A 99 -5.50 6.88 22.68
C SER A 99 -4.86 8.17 23.20
N LEU A 100 -5.03 9.31 22.52
CA LEU A 100 -4.43 10.58 22.97
C LEU A 100 -5.08 11.13 24.25
N GLY A 101 -6.32 10.72 24.54
CA GLY A 101 -7.02 11.12 25.75
C GLY A 101 -7.40 12.60 25.79
N GLU A 102 -7.43 13.16 27.00
CA GLU A 102 -7.86 14.53 27.27
C GLU A 102 -6.66 15.45 27.54
N PHE A 103 -6.59 16.58 26.85
CA PHE A 103 -5.55 17.57 27.04
C PHE A 103 -6.04 18.68 27.97
N GLN A 104 -5.37 18.88 29.10
CA GLN A 104 -5.65 19.99 29.99
C GLN A 104 -4.82 21.21 29.59
N VAL A 105 -5.50 22.29 29.21
CA VAL A 105 -4.87 23.57 28.89
C VAL A 105 -5.15 24.52 30.05
N SER A 106 -4.11 24.87 30.79
CA SER A 106 -4.17 25.87 31.85
C SER A 106 -3.43 27.14 31.43
N PRO A 107 -3.99 28.34 31.62
CA PRO A 107 -3.32 29.57 31.25
C PRO A 107 -2.12 29.84 32.15
N ASP A 108 -1.04 30.35 31.56
CA ASP A 108 0.14 30.79 32.31
C ASP A 108 -0.25 31.82 33.37
N TYR A 109 0.27 31.63 34.58
CA TYR A 109 -0.01 32.50 35.71
C TYR A 109 0.51 33.92 35.45
N ASN A 110 -0.38 34.82 35.01
CA ASN A 110 -0.06 36.23 34.87
C ASN A 110 -0.88 37.07 35.87
N PRO A 111 -0.28 37.50 37.00
CA PRO A 111 -0.97 38.27 38.02
C PRO A 111 -1.45 39.65 37.55
N SER A 112 -0.94 40.17 36.43
CA SER A 112 -1.37 41.45 35.84
C SER A 112 -2.63 41.34 34.96
N ARG A 113 -3.05 40.14 34.57
CA ARG A 113 -4.26 39.86 33.78
C ARG A 113 -5.38 39.22 34.60
N LYS A 114 -5.45 39.55 35.89
CA LYS A 114 -6.47 39.04 36.81
C LYS A 114 -7.84 39.63 36.44
N THR A 115 -8.52 38.99 35.49
CA THR A 115 -9.94 39.25 35.22
C THR A 115 -10.78 38.73 36.38
N PHE A 116 -11.95 39.34 36.61
CA PHE A 116 -12.84 39.16 37.76
C PHE A 116 -13.48 37.75 37.92
N GLY A 117 -12.90 36.69 37.35
CA GLY A 117 -13.50 35.36 37.27
C GLY A 117 -12.56 34.16 37.46
N GLY A 118 -11.34 34.36 37.98
CA GLY A 118 -10.38 33.28 38.25
C GLY A 118 -9.64 32.73 37.01
N TRP A 119 -8.69 31.84 37.24
CA TRP A 119 -7.99 31.12 36.17
C TRP A 119 -8.93 30.05 35.60
N ARG A 120 -9.25 30.16 34.31
CA ARG A 120 -10.07 29.16 33.60
C ARG A 120 -9.15 28.14 32.95
N SER A 121 -9.20 26.90 33.42
CA SER A 121 -8.61 25.75 32.72
C SER A 121 -9.65 25.20 31.74
N ALA A 122 -9.18 24.80 30.55
CA ALA A 122 -10.00 24.13 29.54
C ALA A 122 -9.51 22.68 29.38
N VAL A 123 -10.45 21.77 29.13
CA VAL A 123 -10.14 20.39 28.74
C VAL A 123 -10.51 20.26 27.28
N VAL A 124 -9.59 19.75 26.47
CA VAL A 124 -9.77 19.52 25.04
C VAL A 124 -9.78 18.03 24.80
N LYS A 125 -10.84 17.53 24.17
CA LYS A 125 -10.94 16.12 23.77
C LYS A 125 -11.20 16.01 22.28
N PHE A 126 -10.50 15.10 21.60
CA PHE A 126 -10.78 14.80 20.21
C PHE A 126 -12.02 13.91 20.08
N GLY A 127 -12.87 14.23 19.12
CA GLY A 127 -14.07 13.49 18.74
C GLY A 127 -13.83 12.68 17.47
N ASN A 128 -14.83 12.65 16.59
CA ASN A 128 -14.76 11.88 15.37
C ASN A 128 -13.71 12.44 14.38
N VAL A 129 -13.06 11.54 13.63
CA VAL A 129 -12.00 11.87 12.68
C VAL A 129 -12.41 11.46 11.27
N ARG A 130 -12.23 12.36 10.32
CA ARG A 130 -12.54 12.16 8.89
C ARG A 130 -11.33 12.49 8.04
N ILE A 131 -11.13 11.70 6.98
CA ILE A 131 -10.02 11.84 6.05
C ILE A 131 -10.60 12.11 4.66
N ASP A 132 -10.18 13.21 4.07
CA ASP A 132 -10.64 13.61 2.75
C ASP A 132 -9.83 12.96 1.63
N LYS A 133 -10.33 13.07 0.40
CA LYS A 133 -9.55 12.69 -0.77
C LYS A 133 -8.34 13.63 -0.95
N PRO A 134 -7.23 13.14 -1.52
CA PRO A 134 -6.06 13.96 -1.78
C PRO A 134 -6.40 15.22 -2.58
N SER A 135 -5.95 16.37 -2.08
CA SER A 135 -6.27 17.67 -2.66
C SER A 135 -5.13 18.66 -2.43
N PHE A 136 -5.06 19.71 -3.26
CA PHE A 136 -4.11 20.81 -3.10
C PHE A 136 -4.85 22.15 -3.04
N CYS A 137 -4.26 23.13 -2.38
CA CYS A 137 -4.73 24.51 -2.39
C CYS A 137 -3.90 25.32 -3.36
N ASP A 138 -4.57 26.07 -4.23
CA ASP A 138 -3.95 27.03 -5.14
C ASP A 138 -3.62 28.35 -4.40
N GLU A 139 -2.84 29.23 -5.03
CA GLU A 139 -2.44 30.55 -4.49
C GLU A 139 -3.64 31.43 -4.12
N GLN A 140 -4.78 31.23 -4.79
CA GLN A 140 -6.04 31.91 -4.54
C GLN A 140 -6.88 31.28 -3.40
N GLY A 141 -6.36 30.24 -2.73
CA GLY A 141 -7.04 29.53 -1.64
C GLY A 141 -8.07 28.49 -2.08
N ASN A 142 -8.23 28.28 -3.40
CA ASN A 142 -9.16 27.28 -3.93
C ASN A 142 -8.62 25.87 -3.76
N THR A 143 -9.48 24.94 -3.34
CA THR A 143 -9.14 23.52 -3.18
C THR A 143 -9.49 22.72 -4.43
N TRP A 144 -8.54 21.94 -4.92
CA TRP A 144 -8.70 21.10 -6.11
C TRP A 144 -8.34 19.64 -5.81
N PRO A 145 -9.05 18.66 -6.39
CA PRO A 145 -8.68 17.26 -6.27
C PRO A 145 -7.33 17.01 -6.92
N LEU A 146 -6.47 16.28 -6.24
CA LEU A 146 -5.14 15.95 -6.72
C LEU A 146 -5.15 14.52 -7.27
N THR A 147 -4.52 14.31 -8.43
CA THR A 147 -4.26 12.96 -8.95
C THR A 147 -2.79 12.58 -8.73
N PRO A 148 -2.46 11.27 -8.62
CA PRO A 148 -1.07 10.85 -8.41
C PRO A 148 -0.14 11.29 -9.55
N SER A 149 -0.66 11.32 -10.79
CA SER A 149 0.13 11.77 -11.94
C SER A 149 0.43 13.26 -11.87
N GLN A 150 -0.57 14.08 -11.53
CA GLN A 150 -0.39 15.52 -11.39
C GLN A 150 0.59 15.84 -10.25
N ALA A 151 0.47 15.16 -9.11
CA ALA A 151 1.37 15.32 -7.99
C ALA A 151 2.83 15.10 -8.39
N ARG A 152 3.11 14.01 -9.14
CA ARG A 152 4.46 13.74 -9.66
C ARG A 152 4.95 14.79 -10.65
N LEU A 153 4.12 15.18 -11.62
CA LEU A 153 4.52 16.14 -12.66
C LEU A 153 4.80 17.53 -12.10
N GLN A 154 4.07 17.92 -11.06
CA GLN A 154 4.18 19.23 -10.41
C GLN A 154 5.07 19.21 -9.16
N ASN A 155 5.71 18.07 -8.86
CA ASN A 155 6.50 17.84 -7.64
C ASN A 155 5.74 18.24 -6.35
N LEU A 156 4.46 17.88 -6.28
CA LEU A 156 3.59 18.08 -5.12
C LEU A 156 3.49 16.79 -4.30
N SER A 157 3.22 16.93 -3.00
CA SER A 157 2.91 15.79 -2.14
C SER A 157 1.48 15.29 -2.38
N TYR A 158 1.33 13.99 -2.61
CA TYR A 158 0.02 13.34 -2.74
C TYR A 158 -0.55 13.00 -1.35
N SER A 159 -1.03 14.01 -0.62
CA SER A 159 -1.54 13.87 0.75
C SER A 159 -3.03 14.23 0.87
N SER A 160 -3.66 13.67 1.89
CA SER A 160 -5.04 13.96 2.29
C SER A 160 -5.09 14.86 3.52
N ARG A 161 -6.18 15.64 3.63
CA ARG A 161 -6.49 16.39 4.84
C ARG A 161 -7.24 15.51 5.83
N ILE A 162 -6.90 15.68 7.11
CA ILE A 162 -7.57 15.01 8.24
C ILE A 162 -8.30 16.08 9.04
N HIS A 163 -9.58 15.86 9.29
CA HIS A 163 -10.44 16.70 10.11
C HIS A 163 -10.80 15.94 11.37
N ALA A 164 -10.49 16.52 12.54
CA ALA A 164 -10.87 15.99 13.83
C ALA A 164 -11.84 16.96 14.51
N GLU A 165 -12.94 16.44 15.04
CA GLU A 165 -13.86 17.20 15.88
C GLU A 165 -13.22 17.44 17.26
N ILE A 166 -13.55 18.57 17.89
CA ILE A 166 -13.07 18.93 19.22
C ILE A 166 -14.29 19.10 20.14
N ASN A 167 -14.25 18.43 21.29
CA ASN A 167 -15.24 18.50 22.35
C ASN A 167 -14.69 19.22 23.59
#